data_AF-A0A1M6U009-F1
#
_entry.id   AF-A0A1M6U009-F1
#
_cell.length_a   1.000
_cell.length_b   1.000
_cell.length_c   1.000
_cell.angle_alpha   90.00
_cell.angle_beta   90.00
_cell.angle_gamma   90.00
#
_symmetry.space_group_name_H-M   'P 1'
#
loop_
_entity.id
_entity.type
_entity.pdbx_description
1 polymer ?
#
loop_
_entity_poly.entity_id
_entity_poly.type
_entity_poly.pdbx_seq_one_letter_code
_entity_poly.pdbx_strand_id
1 'polypeptide(L)'
;MKKKLMSLIAAAIISTTIISCSNSKKESNTPEPAQQEILNYSKFSKGNGMIDSTLVNLVIKDNNVEGKMLWLPDGKDAKVGILHGTKNENGDLNLIFEHFQEGIKSNDSMVIKLTPNQMIIKDVWEINPDTKIKTPALDARDTLEKSTTDVIPKQWNQRLERIFNK
;
A
#
# COMPACT_ATOMS: atom_id res chain seq x y z
N MET A 1 60.18 -24.96 48.39
CA MET A 1 59.76 -26.00 47.43
C MET A 1 59.82 -25.43 46.02
N LYS A 2 60.28 -26.26 45.08
CA LYS A 2 60.35 -26.10 43.61
C LYS A 2 61.50 -25.25 43.05
N LYS A 3 62.12 -25.84 42.02
CA LYS A 3 63.49 -25.70 41.53
C LYS A 3 63.55 -24.76 40.31
N LYS A 4 64.71 -24.14 40.10
CA LYS A 4 65.17 -23.46 38.88
C LYS A 4 65.09 -24.36 37.64
N LEU A 5 64.87 -23.77 36.44
CA LEU A 5 65.82 -23.85 35.33
C LEU A 5 65.49 -22.84 34.21
N MET A 6 66.50 -22.06 33.81
CA MET A 6 66.56 -21.25 32.58
C MET A 6 66.84 -22.15 31.36
N SER A 7 66.30 -21.80 30.19
CA SER A 7 66.92 -22.01 28.86
C SER A 7 66.11 -21.21 27.82
N LEU A 8 66.58 -20.05 27.33
CA LEU A 8 67.40 -19.79 26.13
C LEU A 8 66.73 -20.10 24.77
N ILE A 9 66.18 -19.01 24.20
CA ILE A 9 66.22 -18.51 22.80
C ILE A 9 66.57 -19.50 21.68
N ALA A 10 65.65 -19.63 20.71
CA ALA A 10 65.99 -19.73 19.29
C ALA A 10 64.91 -19.04 18.44
N ALA A 11 65.32 -18.02 17.71
CA ALA A 11 64.51 -17.31 16.72
C ALA A 11 64.47 -18.10 15.41
N ALA A 12 63.30 -18.16 14.76
CA ALA A 12 63.19 -18.45 13.34
C ALA A 12 62.11 -17.55 12.73
N ILE A 13 62.58 -16.56 11.99
CA ILE A 13 61.79 -15.69 11.11
C ILE A 13 61.40 -16.52 9.90
N ILE A 14 60.10 -16.72 9.66
CA ILE A 14 59.59 -17.09 8.33
C ILE A 14 58.42 -16.15 8.03
N SER A 15 58.75 -15.09 7.31
CA SER A 15 57.80 -14.26 6.57
C SER A 15 57.34 -15.04 5.34
N THR A 16 56.05 -15.29 5.22
CA THR A 16 55.34 -15.40 3.94
C THR A 16 53.89 -14.97 4.15
N THR A 17 53.55 -13.77 3.63
CA THR A 17 52.24 -13.43 3.07
C THR A 17 51.86 -14.53 2.07
N ILE A 18 50.64 -15.00 1.86
CA ILE A 18 49.32 -14.43 1.49
C ILE A 18 48.40 -15.70 1.52
N ILE A 19 47.11 -15.76 1.83
CA ILE A 19 45.92 -15.12 1.26
C ILE A 19 44.81 -15.37 2.30
N SER A 20 44.15 -14.31 2.75
CA SER A 20 42.85 -14.41 3.42
C SER A 20 41.85 -14.95 2.39
N CYS A 21 41.47 -16.23 2.49
CA CYS A 21 40.32 -16.73 1.77
C CYS A 21 39.07 -16.19 2.47
N SER A 22 38.64 -15.00 2.08
CA SER A 22 37.24 -14.63 2.21
C SER A 22 36.44 -15.62 1.39
N ASN A 23 35.84 -16.60 2.07
CA ASN A 23 34.71 -17.33 1.54
C ASN A 23 33.55 -16.34 1.44
N SER A 24 33.61 -15.49 0.42
CA SER A 24 32.45 -14.82 -0.12
C SER A 24 31.57 -15.95 -0.63
N LYS A 25 30.69 -16.46 0.23
CA LYS A 25 29.42 -17.01 -0.22
C LYS A 25 28.93 -15.98 -1.22
N LYS A 26 28.89 -16.35 -2.50
CA LYS A 26 28.04 -15.69 -3.47
C LYS A 26 26.66 -15.71 -2.83
N GLU A 27 26.31 -14.60 -2.22
CA GLU A 27 24.94 -14.25 -1.90
C GLU A 27 24.23 -14.33 -3.24
N SER A 28 23.53 -15.43 -3.42
CA SER A 28 22.58 -15.57 -4.50
C SER A 28 21.58 -14.45 -4.25
N ASN A 29 21.77 -13.33 -4.94
CA ASN A 29 20.72 -12.34 -5.16
C ASN A 29 19.66 -13.02 -6.03
N THR A 30 18.99 -14.02 -5.47
CA THR A 30 17.66 -14.38 -5.87
C THR A 30 16.83 -13.22 -5.35
N PRO A 31 16.26 -12.36 -6.23
CA PRO A 31 15.33 -11.36 -5.78
C PRO A 31 14.25 -12.10 -4.98
N GLU A 32 14.11 -11.78 -3.70
CA GLU A 32 12.93 -12.21 -2.95
C GLU A 32 11.73 -11.76 -3.79
N PRO A 33 10.81 -12.67 -4.15
CA PRO A 33 9.67 -12.30 -4.96
C PRO A 33 8.94 -11.17 -4.23
N ALA A 34 8.84 -10.02 -4.90
CA ALA A 34 8.17 -8.84 -4.36
C ALA A 34 6.84 -9.25 -3.72
N GLN A 35 6.72 -9.03 -2.41
CA GLN A 35 5.56 -9.46 -1.64
C GLN A 35 4.35 -8.66 -2.14
N GLN A 36 3.43 -9.37 -2.80
CA GLN A 36 2.18 -8.80 -3.28
C GLN A 36 1.09 -9.04 -2.25
N GLU A 37 0.52 -7.97 -1.71
CA GLU A 37 -0.62 -8.03 -0.79
C GLU A 37 -1.90 -7.66 -1.53
N ILE A 38 -2.95 -8.49 -1.41
CA ILE A 38 -4.28 -8.21 -1.94
C ILE A 38 -5.22 -7.97 -0.76
N LEU A 39 -5.86 -6.80 -0.73
CA LEU A 39 -6.71 -6.37 0.38
C LEU A 39 -8.08 -5.98 -0.12
N ASN A 40 -9.12 -6.39 0.61
CA ASN A 40 -10.51 -6.05 0.30
C ASN A 40 -11.13 -5.31 1.49
N TYR A 41 -11.91 -4.26 1.21
CA TYR A 41 -12.59 -3.46 2.22
C TYR A 41 -13.99 -3.08 1.78
N SER A 42 -14.91 -3.00 2.74
CA SER A 42 -16.28 -2.60 2.48
C SER A 42 -16.89 -1.79 3.62
N LYS A 43 -17.78 -0.87 3.27
CA LYS A 43 -18.72 -0.24 4.20
C LYS A 43 -20.11 -0.30 3.59
N PHE A 44 -21.09 -0.61 4.42
CA PHE A 44 -22.50 -0.53 4.11
C PHE A 44 -23.16 0.34 5.20
N SER A 45 -23.57 1.56 4.88
CA SER A 45 -24.27 2.41 5.85
C SER A 45 -25.70 1.89 6.04
N LYS A 46 -26.17 1.81 7.28
CA LYS A 46 -27.59 1.49 7.56
C LYS A 46 -28.35 2.79 7.81
N GLY A 47 -29.02 3.30 6.77
CA GLY A 47 -30.09 4.28 6.90
C GLY A 47 -31.46 3.62 6.98
N ASN A 48 -32.53 4.43 7.06
CA ASN A 48 -33.95 4.03 7.09
C ASN A 48 -34.40 3.33 5.78
N GLY A 49 -33.75 2.22 5.39
CA GLY A 49 -33.99 1.47 4.15
C GLY A 49 -33.03 1.79 2.99
N MET A 50 -32.11 2.73 3.18
CA MET A 50 -31.17 3.21 2.16
C MET A 50 -29.72 2.99 2.61
N ILE A 51 -28.87 2.48 1.71
CA ILE A 51 -27.53 1.97 2.01
C ILE A 51 -26.51 2.58 1.05
N ASP A 52 -25.71 3.53 1.53
CA ASP A 52 -24.47 3.88 0.83
C ASP A 52 -23.51 2.72 0.96
N SER A 53 -22.88 2.33 -0.15
CA SER A 53 -21.89 1.25 -0.16
C SER A 53 -20.58 1.72 -0.75
N THR A 54 -19.49 1.47 -0.05
CA THR A 54 -18.14 1.68 -0.58
C THR A 54 -17.42 0.35 -0.56
N LEU A 55 -16.90 -0.09 -1.71
CA LEU A 55 -16.17 -1.34 -1.89
C LEU A 55 -14.81 -1.02 -2.51
N VAL A 56 -13.74 -1.55 -1.93
CA VAL A 56 -12.37 -1.32 -2.37
C VAL A 56 -11.61 -2.64 -2.43
N ASN A 57 -10.92 -2.87 -3.55
CA ASN A 57 -9.89 -3.89 -3.70
C ASN A 57 -8.56 -3.19 -3.96
N LEU A 58 -7.52 -3.51 -3.19
CA LEU A 58 -6.16 -3.01 -3.36
C LEU A 58 -5.20 -4.17 -3.66
N VAL A 59 -4.21 -3.86 -4.49
CA VAL A 59 -3.02 -4.67 -4.73
C VAL A 59 -1.82 -3.80 -4.41
N ILE A 60 -1.06 -4.18 -3.38
CA ILE A 60 0.15 -3.48 -2.98
C ILE A 60 1.34 -4.35 -3.35
N LYS A 61 2.28 -3.78 -4.10
CA LYS A 61 3.53 -4.43 -4.48
C LYS A 61 4.67 -3.43 -4.26
N ASP A 62 5.49 -3.72 -3.25
CA ASP A 62 6.52 -2.81 -2.75
C ASP A 62 5.90 -1.44 -2.39
N ASN A 63 6.31 -0.36 -3.07
CA ASN A 63 5.76 0.98 -2.88
C ASN A 63 4.63 1.31 -3.85
N ASN A 64 4.35 0.47 -4.86
CA ASN A 64 3.29 0.72 -5.83
C ASN A 64 1.97 0.15 -5.31
N VAL A 65 0.93 0.96 -5.46
CA VAL A 65 -0.43 0.59 -5.06
C VAL A 65 -1.32 0.72 -6.28
N GLU A 66 -2.03 -0.35 -6.60
CA GLU A 66 -3.11 -0.37 -7.57
C GLU A 66 -4.39 -0.86 -6.91
N GLY A 67 -5.54 -0.61 -7.52
CA GLY A 67 -6.78 -1.09 -6.99
C GLY A 67 -8.00 -0.70 -7.79
N LYS A 68 -9.15 -1.07 -7.27
CA LYS A 68 -10.47 -0.77 -7.81
C LYS A 68 -11.34 -0.27 -6.69
N MET A 69 -12.15 0.74 -6.98
CA MET A 69 -13.10 1.27 -6.02
C MET A 69 -14.46 1.45 -6.69
N LEU A 70 -15.49 1.04 -5.97
CA LEU A 70 -16.88 1.26 -6.29
C LEU A 70 -17.53 1.99 -5.12
N TRP A 71 -18.02 3.19 -5.39
CA TRP A 71 -18.84 3.95 -4.46
C TRP A 71 -20.25 4.06 -5.01
N LEU A 72 -21.19 3.48 -4.27
CA LEU A 72 -22.63 3.47 -4.53
C LEU A 72 -23.31 4.37 -3.51
N PRO A 73 -23.39 5.68 -3.77
CA PRO A 73 -24.23 6.55 -2.96
C PRO A 73 -25.70 6.23 -3.20
N ASP A 74 -26.51 6.32 -2.16
CA ASP A 74 -27.94 6.13 -2.27
C ASP A 74 -28.61 7.23 -3.13
N GLY A 75 -29.61 6.81 -3.91
CA GLY A 75 -30.41 7.69 -4.77
C GLY A 75 -29.60 8.46 -5.82
N LYS A 76 -28.34 8.08 -6.03
CA LYS A 76 -27.37 8.78 -6.87
C LYS A 76 -26.56 7.80 -7.71
N ASP A 77 -25.87 8.36 -8.69
CA ASP A 77 -25.05 7.59 -9.62
C ASP A 77 -23.75 7.10 -8.98
N ALA A 78 -23.42 5.84 -9.30
CA ALA A 78 -22.21 5.20 -8.85
C ALA A 78 -20.96 5.89 -9.40
N LYS A 79 -19.96 6.08 -8.54
CA LYS A 79 -18.57 6.28 -9.00
C LYS A 79 -17.89 4.93 -9.06
N VAL A 80 -17.40 4.54 -10.23
CA VAL A 80 -16.60 3.33 -10.41
C VAL A 80 -15.27 3.69 -11.06
N GLY A 81 -14.18 3.16 -10.53
CA GLY A 81 -12.86 3.55 -11.00
C GLY A 81 -11.71 2.66 -10.54
N ILE A 82 -10.53 3.07 -10.95
CA ILE A 82 -9.25 2.48 -10.55
C ILE A 82 -8.56 3.39 -9.54
N LEU A 83 -7.86 2.77 -8.60
CA LEU A 83 -6.94 3.42 -7.69
C LEU A 83 -5.52 3.15 -8.17
N HIS A 84 -4.69 4.18 -8.19
CA HIS A 84 -3.26 4.02 -8.38
C HIS A 84 -2.48 5.05 -7.58
N GLY A 85 -1.27 4.71 -7.17
CA GLY A 85 -0.41 5.60 -6.41
C GLY A 85 0.68 4.87 -5.67
N THR A 86 1.12 5.44 -4.56
CA THR A 86 2.27 4.92 -3.81
C THR A 86 2.05 4.89 -2.31
N LYS A 87 2.79 4.00 -1.64
CA LYS A 87 2.94 3.98 -0.18
C LYS A 87 4.07 4.94 0.22
N ASN A 88 3.80 5.82 1.18
CA ASN A 88 4.79 6.75 1.71
C ASN A 88 5.60 6.14 2.87
N GLU A 89 6.59 6.88 3.37
CA GLU A 89 7.49 6.46 4.45
C GLU A 89 6.76 6.16 5.78
N ASN A 90 5.62 6.81 6.03
CA ASN A 90 4.78 6.57 7.21
C ASN A 90 3.86 5.35 7.06
N GLY A 91 3.85 4.74 5.86
CA GLY A 91 3.01 3.61 5.52
C GLY A 91 1.59 3.97 5.04
N ASP A 92 1.26 5.25 4.93
CA ASP A 92 0.00 5.69 4.33
C ASP A 92 0.08 5.63 2.80
N LEU A 93 -1.07 5.43 2.14
CA LEU A 93 -1.17 5.32 0.69
C LEU A 93 -1.66 6.64 0.11
N ASN A 94 -0.88 7.24 -0.77
CA ASN A 94 -1.25 8.44 -1.53
C ASN A 94 -1.79 7.98 -2.89
N LEU A 95 -3.11 8.01 -3.06
CA LEU A 95 -3.78 7.44 -4.23
C LEU A 95 -4.55 8.49 -5.01
N ILE A 96 -4.65 8.24 -6.32
CA ILE A 96 -5.57 8.91 -7.23
C ILE A 96 -6.67 7.90 -7.55
N PHE A 97 -7.92 8.29 -7.29
CA PHE A 97 -9.10 7.56 -7.73
C PHE A 97 -9.58 8.12 -9.06
N GLU A 98 -9.16 7.49 -10.15
CA GLU A 98 -9.69 7.78 -11.48
C GLU A 98 -11.00 7.06 -11.67
N HIS A 99 -12.08 7.83 -11.78
CA HIS A 99 -13.42 7.28 -11.76
C HIS A 99 -14.29 7.81 -12.89
N PHE A 100 -15.38 7.08 -13.10
CA PHE A 100 -16.39 7.40 -14.09
C PHE A 100 -17.75 7.51 -13.41
N GLN A 101 -18.48 8.58 -13.72
CA GLN A 101 -19.84 8.84 -13.27
C GLN A 101 -20.61 9.48 -14.43
N GLU A 102 -21.79 8.97 -14.78
CA GLU A 102 -22.67 9.57 -15.81
C GLU A 102 -22.04 9.86 -17.19
N GLY A 103 -21.01 9.13 -17.62
CA GLY A 103 -20.34 9.45 -18.88
C GLY A 103 -19.06 10.26 -18.72
N ILE A 104 -18.83 10.80 -17.52
CA ILE A 104 -17.77 11.78 -17.24
C ILE A 104 -16.64 11.08 -16.48
N LYS A 105 -15.42 11.21 -17.01
CA LYS A 105 -14.19 10.82 -16.33
C LYS A 105 -13.75 11.95 -15.39
N SER A 106 -13.35 11.62 -14.17
CA SER A 106 -12.81 12.56 -13.18
C SER A 106 -11.84 11.85 -12.26
N ASN A 107 -11.13 12.62 -11.44
CA ASN A 107 -10.22 12.08 -10.45
C ASN A 107 -10.39 12.74 -9.07
N ASP A 108 -10.25 11.94 -8.03
CA ASP A 108 -10.23 12.39 -6.64
C ASP A 108 -8.87 11.99 -6.04
N SER A 109 -8.13 12.93 -5.44
CA SER A 109 -6.91 12.62 -4.69
C SER A 109 -7.24 12.26 -3.25
N MET A 110 -6.69 11.16 -2.75
CA MET A 110 -6.96 10.67 -1.40
C MET A 110 -5.72 10.14 -0.69
N VAL A 111 -5.73 10.22 0.64
CA VAL A 111 -4.78 9.54 1.51
C VAL A 111 -5.52 8.42 2.21
N ILE A 112 -4.98 7.21 2.13
CA ILE A 112 -5.53 6.03 2.79
C ILE A 112 -4.58 5.57 3.88
N LYS A 113 -5.12 5.41 5.10
CA LYS A 113 -4.42 4.76 6.20
C LYS A 113 -4.97 3.36 6.42
N LEU A 114 -4.09 2.37 6.39
CA LEU A 114 -4.44 0.99 6.68
C LEU A 114 -4.21 0.68 8.16
N THR A 115 -5.17 0.00 8.78
CA THR A 115 -5.03 -0.66 10.08
C THR A 115 -5.21 -2.17 9.88
N PRO A 116 -4.98 -3.02 10.91
CA PRO A 116 -5.15 -4.47 10.76
C PRO A 116 -6.53 -4.88 10.21
N ASN A 117 -7.58 -4.14 10.59
CA ASN A 117 -8.97 -4.48 10.29
C ASN A 117 -9.70 -3.42 9.46
N GLN A 118 -9.12 -2.24 9.24
CA GLN A 118 -9.83 -1.13 8.61
C GLN A 118 -8.98 -0.39 7.59
N MET A 119 -9.68 0.30 6.70
CA MET A 119 -9.15 1.29 5.78
C MET A 119 -9.81 2.63 6.11
N ILE A 120 -9.00 3.65 6.41
CA ILE A 120 -9.48 5.01 6.67
C ILE A 120 -9.13 5.86 5.46
N ILE A 121 -10.13 6.44 4.81
CA ILE A 121 -9.99 7.30 3.63
C ILE A 121 -10.08 8.75 4.08
N LYS A 122 -9.11 9.56 3.66
CA LYS A 122 -9.09 11.01 3.82
C LYS A 122 -9.00 11.67 2.44
N ASP A 123 -9.76 12.74 2.23
CA ASP A 123 -9.49 13.60 1.09
C ASP A 123 -8.14 14.31 1.33
N VAL A 124 -7.40 14.64 0.27
CA VAL A 124 -6.16 15.42 0.45
C VAL A 124 -6.49 16.85 0.88
N TRP A 125 -7.65 17.35 0.44
CA TRP A 125 -8.04 18.74 0.59
C TRP A 125 -9.52 18.88 0.94
N GLU A 126 -9.80 19.88 1.76
CA GLU A 126 -11.14 20.38 2.04
C GLU A 126 -11.28 21.77 1.43
N ILE A 127 -12.47 22.10 0.92
CA ILE A 127 -12.77 23.43 0.39
C ILE A 127 -13.79 24.06 1.32
N ASN A 128 -13.43 25.18 1.94
CA ASN A 128 -14.38 25.94 2.73
C ASN A 128 -15.49 26.46 1.79
N PRO A 129 -16.77 26.15 2.05
CA PRO A 129 -17.85 26.47 1.13
C PRO A 129 -18.08 27.97 0.97
N ASP A 130 -17.75 28.77 1.99
CA ASP A 130 -17.96 30.22 2.01
C ASP A 130 -16.80 30.96 1.36
N THR A 131 -15.56 30.64 1.75
CA THR A 131 -14.35 31.36 1.31
C THR A 131 -13.74 30.79 0.04
N LYS A 132 -14.14 29.57 -0.37
CA LYS A 132 -13.53 28.77 -1.46
C LYS A 132 -12.03 28.49 -1.26
N ILE A 133 -11.51 28.72 -0.06
CA ILE A 133 -10.12 28.42 0.28
C ILE A 133 -9.97 26.91 0.44
N LYS A 134 -8.89 26.38 -0.15
CA LYS A 134 -8.52 24.97 -0.10
C LYS A 134 -7.52 24.76 1.05
N THR A 135 -7.87 23.92 2.01
CA THR A 135 -7.04 23.55 3.17
C THR A 135 -6.80 22.05 3.17
N PRO A 136 -5.72 21.54 3.80
CA PRO A 136 -5.56 20.10 3.99
C PRO A 136 -6.74 19.53 4.77
N ALA A 137 -7.31 18.40 4.33
CA ALA A 137 -8.40 17.77 5.08
C ALA A 137 -7.84 17.14 6.37
N LEU A 138 -8.50 17.42 7.50
CA LEU A 138 -8.07 16.90 8.81
C LEU A 138 -8.76 15.58 9.13
N ASP A 139 -10.03 15.48 8.77
CA ASP A 139 -10.93 14.40 9.17
C ASP A 139 -10.97 13.25 8.16
N ALA A 140 -11.41 12.09 8.65
CA ALA A 140 -11.70 10.95 7.79
C ALA A 140 -12.98 11.21 7.00
N ARG A 141 -12.89 11.02 5.68
CA ARG A 141 -14.07 10.96 4.80
C ARG A 141 -14.84 9.67 5.03
N ASP A 142 -14.13 8.55 5.14
CA ASP A 142 -14.76 7.25 5.33
C ASP A 142 -13.86 6.25 6.07
N THR A 143 -14.47 5.25 6.70
CA THR A 143 -13.79 4.10 7.31
C THR A 143 -14.47 2.82 6.86
N LEU A 144 -13.71 1.93 6.22
CA LEU A 144 -14.18 0.68 5.66
C LEU A 144 -13.61 -0.50 6.45
N GLU A 145 -14.38 -1.57 6.57
CA GLU A 145 -13.99 -2.79 7.27
C GLU A 145 -13.33 -3.78 6.31
N LYS A 146 -12.27 -4.46 6.77
CA LYS A 146 -11.56 -5.47 6.00
C LYS A 146 -12.45 -6.68 5.73
N SER A 147 -12.40 -7.16 4.49
CA SER A 147 -13.08 -8.36 4.02
C SER A 147 -12.07 -9.41 3.56
N THR A 148 -12.41 -10.68 3.75
CA THR A 148 -11.63 -11.81 3.23
C THR A 148 -12.07 -12.24 1.82
N THR A 149 -13.16 -11.68 1.31
CA THR A 149 -13.68 -11.99 -0.02
C THR A 149 -13.46 -10.83 -0.98
N ASP A 150 -13.40 -11.12 -2.28
CA ASP A 150 -13.55 -10.07 -3.29
C ASP A 150 -14.89 -9.39 -3.09
N VAL A 151 -14.85 -8.06 -2.98
CA VAL A 151 -16.01 -7.21 -2.72
C VAL A 151 -16.51 -6.55 -4.00
N ILE A 152 -15.73 -6.51 -5.09
CA ILE A 152 -16.14 -5.85 -6.33
C ILE A 152 -16.91 -6.83 -7.21
N PRO A 153 -18.22 -6.63 -7.47
CA PRO A 153 -18.99 -7.56 -8.28
C PRO A 153 -18.46 -7.65 -9.71
N LYS A 154 -18.52 -8.86 -10.30
CA LYS A 154 -18.00 -9.17 -11.65
C LYS A 154 -18.47 -8.19 -12.74
N GLN A 155 -19.73 -7.77 -12.71
CA GLN A 155 -20.29 -6.81 -13.67
C GLN A 155 -19.58 -5.44 -13.64
N TRP A 156 -19.11 -5.00 -12.47
CA TRP A 156 -18.34 -3.76 -12.32
C TRP A 156 -16.90 -3.93 -12.77
N ASN A 157 -16.29 -5.09 -12.51
CA ASN A 157 -14.98 -5.45 -13.07
C ASN A 157 -15.00 -5.39 -14.62
N GLN A 158 -16.00 -6.01 -15.25
CA GLN A 158 -16.17 -5.96 -16.72
C GLN A 158 -16.42 -4.53 -17.23
N ARG A 159 -17.11 -3.70 -16.45
CA ARG A 159 -17.30 -2.29 -16.81
C ARG A 159 -16.00 -1.51 -16.74
N LEU A 160 -15.19 -1.70 -15.70
CA LEU A 160 -13.87 -1.08 -15.57
C LEU A 160 -12.96 -1.43 -16.74
N GLU A 161 -12.86 -2.71 -17.08
CA GLU A 161 -12.05 -3.18 -18.23
C GLU A 161 -12.46 -2.47 -19.53
N ARG A 162 -13.76 -2.30 -19.78
CA ARG A 162 -14.25 -1.59 -20.98
C ARG A 162 -13.97 -0.08 -20.98
N ILE A 163 -13.85 0.55 -19.81
CA ILE A 163 -13.67 2.01 -19.68
C ILE A 163 -12.18 2.40 -19.73
N PHE A 164 -11.32 1.55 -19.17
CA PHE A 164 -9.90 1.86 -18.93
C PHE A 164 -8.91 1.06 -19.79
N ASN A 165 -9.32 -0.06 -20.43
CA ASN A 165 -8.44 -0.85 -21.30
C ASN A 165 -8.78 -0.70 -22.81
N LYS A 166 -9.33 0.44 -23.21
CA LYS A 166 -9.51 0.83 -24.62
C LYS A 166 -8.40 1.78 -25.02
#